data_AF-A0A377LRP0-F1
#
_entry.id   AF-A0A377LRP0-F1
#
_cell.length_a   1.000
_cell.length_b   1.000
_cell.length_c   1.000
_cell.angle_alpha   90.00
_cell.angle_beta   90.00
_cell.angle_gamma   90.00
#
_symmetry.space_group_name_H-M   'P 1'
#
loop_
_entity.id
_entity.type
_entity.pdbx_description
1 polymer ?
#
loop_
_entity_poly.entity_id
_entity_poly.type
_entity_poly.pdbx_seq_one_letter_code
_entity_poly.pdbx_strand_id
1 'polypeptide(L)'
;MKHLQQIDETYDVFSEIRGMGLLVGAELKPQYKGRARDFLHAAAHEGVMVLNAGPDVMRFAPSLVVEENDIEDGLTRFAAAVAKIVKG
;
A
#
# COMPACT_ATOMS: atom_id res chain seq x y z
N MET A 1 0.30 3.55 -10.65
CA MET A 1 1.29 4.31 -9.84
C MET A 1 0.71 5.59 -9.24
N LYS A 2 -0.07 6.39 -9.99
CA LYS A 2 -0.68 7.65 -9.51
C LYS A 2 -1.36 7.55 -8.13
N HIS A 3 -2.18 6.52 -7.91
CA HIS A 3 -2.87 6.31 -6.63
C HIS A 3 -1.91 6.14 -5.43
N LEU A 4 -0.83 5.36 -5.57
CA LEU A 4 0.15 5.20 -4.49
C LEU A 4 0.93 6.49 -4.22
N GLN A 5 1.20 7.27 -5.27
CA GLN A 5 1.81 8.59 -5.12
C GLN A 5 0.88 9.57 -4.37
N GLN A 6 -0.42 9.57 -4.67
CA GLN A 6 -1.40 10.38 -3.94
C GLN A 6 -1.50 10.01 -2.45
N ILE A 7 -1.41 8.71 -2.14
CA ILE A 7 -1.35 8.25 -0.74
C ILE A 7 -0.08 8.78 -0.06
N ASP A 8 1.06 8.73 -0.73
CA ASP A 8 2.30 9.30 -0.19
C ASP A 8 2.23 10.81 -0.01
N GLU A 9 1.70 11.55 -0.99
CA GLU A 9 1.51 13.01 -0.90
C GLU A 9 0.61 13.40 0.28
N THR A 10 -0.34 12.55 0.65
CA THR A 10 -1.29 12.81 1.74
C THR A 10 -0.76 12.39 3.11
N TYR A 11 -0.04 11.26 3.19
CA TYR A 11 0.30 10.62 4.47
C TYR A 11 1.81 10.52 4.75
N ASP A 12 2.66 10.89 3.78
CA ASP A 12 4.12 10.87 3.88
C ASP A 12 4.66 9.50 4.32
N VAL A 13 4.31 8.44 3.60
CA VAL A 13 4.52 7.04 4.03
C VAL A 13 5.54 6.27 3.21
N PHE A 14 5.76 6.62 1.94
CA PHE A 14 6.62 5.88 1.02
C PHE A 14 7.90 6.64 0.68
N SER A 15 9.06 6.00 0.81
CA SER A 15 10.34 6.56 0.36
C SER A 15 10.55 6.35 -1.14
N GLU A 16 10.08 5.22 -1.67
CA GLU A 16 10.22 4.86 -3.07
C GLU A 16 9.07 3.93 -3.50
N ILE A 17 8.56 4.12 -4.71
CA ILE A 17 7.63 3.20 -5.37
C ILE A 17 8.34 2.64 -6.60
N ARG A 18 8.54 1.31 -6.64
CA ARG A 18 9.27 0.59 -7.68
C ARG A 18 8.52 -0.67 -8.12
N GLY A 19 9.01 -1.31 -9.17
CA GLY A 19 8.44 -2.57 -9.69
C GLY A 19 8.21 -2.54 -11.19
N MET A 20 7.63 -3.63 -11.71
CA MET A 20 7.36 -3.80 -13.14
C MET A 20 5.96 -4.35 -13.35
N GLY A 21 5.20 -3.72 -14.26
CA GLY A 21 3.81 -4.09 -14.53
C GLY A 21 2.95 -4.00 -13.27
N LEU A 22 2.28 -5.10 -12.92
CA LEU A 22 1.41 -5.21 -11.75
C LEU A 22 2.12 -5.75 -10.50
N LEU A 23 3.43 -6.03 -10.58
CA LEU A 23 4.24 -6.32 -9.40
C LEU A 23 4.87 -5.02 -8.89
N VAL A 24 4.20 -4.39 -7.93
CA VAL A 24 4.58 -3.07 -7.41
C VAL A 24 5.04 -3.20 -5.96
N GLY A 25 6.18 -2.60 -5.64
CA GLY A 25 6.71 -2.44 -4.29
C GLY A 25 6.71 -0.97 -3.88
N ALA A 26 6.19 -0.67 -2.69
CA ALA A 26 6.25 0.65 -2.07
C ALA A 26 7.04 0.53 -0.77
N GLU A 27 8.25 1.07 -0.77
CA GLU A 27 9.13 1.10 0.40
C GLU A 27 8.66 2.15 1.39
N LEU A 28 8.55 1.78 2.66
CA LEU A 28 8.12 2.66 3.73
C LEU A 28 9.26 3.61 4.11
N LYS A 29 8.89 4.85 4.45
CA LYS A 29 9.85 5.83 4.97
C LYS A 29 10.43 5.39 6.32
N PRO A 30 11.61 5.91 6.72
CA PRO A 30 12.29 5.50 7.95
C PRO A 30 11.42 5.58 9.22
N GLN A 31 10.48 6.54 9.30
CA GLN A 31 9.54 6.64 10.43
C GLN A 31 8.59 5.43 10.57
N TYR A 32 8.40 4.65 9.51
CA TYR A 32 7.55 3.46 9.45
C TYR A 32 8.35 2.17 9.24
N LYS A 33 9.67 2.21 9.45
CA LYS A 33 10.53 1.03 9.34
C LYS A 33 10.05 -0.09 10.27
N GLY A 34 9.98 -1.32 9.75
CA GLY A 34 9.49 -2.49 10.48
C GLY A 34 7.96 -2.62 10.52
N ARG A 35 7.22 -1.61 10.07
CA ARG A 35 5.76 -1.56 10.25
C ARG A 35 4.98 -2.09 9.07
N ALA A 36 5.63 -2.64 8.04
CA ALA A 36 4.91 -3.13 6.86
C ALA A 36 3.85 -4.19 7.24
N ARG A 37 4.08 -4.98 8.29
CA ARG A 37 3.09 -5.95 8.80
C ARG A 37 1.86 -5.26 9.39
N ASP A 38 2.03 -4.12 10.06
CA ASP A 38 0.93 -3.34 10.62
C ASP A 38 0.02 -2.81 9.50
N PHE A 39 0.63 -2.29 8.42
CA PHE A 39 -0.11 -1.86 7.23
C PHE A 39 -0.84 -3.02 6.55
N LEU A 40 -0.23 -4.21 6.47
CA LEU A 40 -0.92 -5.39 5.93
C LEU A 40 -2.13 -5.77 6.78
N HIS A 41 -1.99 -5.81 8.10
CA HIS A 41 -3.11 -6.13 9.00
C HIS A 41 -4.21 -5.07 8.90
N ALA A 42 -3.86 -3.78 8.89
CA ALA A 42 -4.82 -2.69 8.74
C ALA A 42 -5.55 -2.78 7.38
N ALA A 43 -4.83 -3.08 6.30
CA ALA A 43 -5.41 -3.29 4.97
C ALA A 43 -6.42 -4.45 4.97
N ALA A 44 -6.09 -5.56 5.63
CA ALA A 44 -7.00 -6.69 5.77
C ALA A 44 -8.29 -6.30 6.55
N HIS A 45 -8.18 -5.44 7.57
CA HIS A 45 -9.34 -4.91 8.28
C HIS A 45 -10.22 -3.99 7.42
N GLU A 46 -9.63 -3.25 6.47
CA GLU A 46 -10.38 -2.48 5.47
C GLU A 46 -10.91 -3.32 4.30
N GLY A 47 -10.70 -4.64 4.33
CA GLY A 47 -11.18 -5.54 3.29
C GLY A 47 -10.40 -5.44 1.99
N VAL A 48 -9.09 -5.15 2.05
CA VAL A 48 -8.16 -5.27 0.91
C VAL A 48 -6.96 -6.11 1.29
N MET A 49 -6.61 -7.07 0.43
CA MET A 49 -5.46 -7.94 0.65
C MET A 49 -4.23 -7.36 -0.05
N VAL A 50 -3.17 -7.14 0.72
CA VAL A 50 -1.86 -6.70 0.24
C VAL A 50 -0.78 -7.68 0.73
N LEU A 51 0.42 -7.59 0.16
CA LEU A 51 1.56 -8.41 0.54
C LEU A 51 2.66 -7.55 1.16
N ASN A 52 3.66 -8.22 1.73
CA ASN A 52 4.92 -7.61 2.15
C ASN A 52 6.08 -8.17 1.32
N ALA A 53 7.14 -7.39 1.20
CA ALA A 53 8.44 -7.81 0.67
C ALA A 53 9.53 -7.49 1.71
N GLY A 54 9.48 -8.19 2.84
CA GLY A 54 10.28 -7.86 4.02
C GLY A 54 9.55 -6.89 4.97
N PRO A 55 10.24 -6.42 6.02
CA PRO A 55 9.61 -5.64 7.10
C PRO A 55 9.32 -4.18 6.73
N ASP A 56 9.89 -3.69 5.63
CA ASP A 56 9.91 -2.27 5.26
C ASP A 56 9.20 -1.98 3.93
N VAL A 57 8.71 -2.99 3.22
CA VAL A 57 8.17 -2.82 1.86
C VAL A 57 6.78 -3.44 1.74
N MET A 58 5.82 -2.63 1.30
CA MET A 58 4.49 -3.07 0.88
C MET A 58 4.54 -3.56 -0.56
N ARG A 59 3.91 -4.70 -0.84
CA ARG A 59 3.88 -5.31 -2.18
C ARG A 59 2.45 -5.50 -2.66
N PHE A 60 2.21 -5.10 -3.90
CA PHE A 60 0.96 -5.27 -4.62
C PHE A 60 1.21 -6.19 -5.81
N ALA A 61 0.40 -7.23 -5.93
CA ALA A 61 0.46 -8.20 -7.03
C ALA A 61 -0.96 -8.71 -7.35
N PRO A 62 -1.86 -7.85 -7.87
CA PRO A 62 -3.21 -8.25 -8.24
C PRO A 62 -3.21 -9.14 -9.49
N SER A 63 -4.39 -9.66 -9.84
CA SER A 63 -4.62 -10.40 -11.09
C SER A 63 -4.17 -9.58 -12.31
N LEU A 64 -3.63 -10.23 -13.35
CA LEU A 64 -3.26 -9.56 -14.61
C LEU A 64 -4.46 -9.02 -15.39
N VAL A 65 -5.65 -9.50 -15.06
CA VAL A 65 -6.93 -9.10 -15.66
C VAL A 65 -7.85 -8.43 -14.63
N VAL A 66 -7.28 -7.90 -13.55
CA VAL A 66 -8.05 -7.13 -12.56
C VAL A 66 -8.72 -5.93 -13.24
N GLU A 67 -9.97 -5.65 -12.90
CA GLU A 67 -10.69 -4.51 -13.46
C GLU A 67 -10.19 -3.20 -12.84
N GLU A 68 -10.30 -2.11 -13.60
CA GLU A 68 -9.84 -0.78 -13.14
C GLU A 68 -10.60 -0.32 -11.89
N ASN A 69 -11.91 -0.60 -11.83
CA ASN A 69 -12.74 -0.31 -10.65
C ASN A 69 -12.25 -1.05 -9.40
N ASP A 70 -11.86 -2.32 -9.51
CA ASP A 70 -11.32 -3.09 -8.38
C ASP A 70 -9.98 -2.53 -7.90
N ILE A 71 -9.16 -2.01 -8.83
CA ILE A 71 -7.90 -1.34 -8.47
C ILE A 71 -8.20 -0.06 -7.67
N GLU A 72 -9.13 0.78 -8.14
CA GLU A 72 -9.51 2.03 -7.48
C GLU A 72 -10.12 1.78 -6.10
N ASP A 73 -11.05 0.84 -5.99
CA ASP A 73 -11.68 0.45 -4.73
C ASP A 73 -10.67 -0.14 -3.74
N GLY A 74 -9.80 -1.03 -4.21
CA GLY A 74 -8.76 -1.64 -3.39
C GLY A 74 -7.75 -0.62 -2.86
N LEU A 75 -7.32 0.33 -3.70
CA LEU A 75 -6.40 1.39 -3.28
C LEU A 75 -7.07 2.42 -2.38
N THR A 76 -8.36 2.70 -2.56
CA THR A 76 -9.16 3.54 -1.65
C THR A 76 -9.22 2.93 -0.25
N ARG A 77 -9.51 1.62 -0.16
CA ARG A 77 -9.48 0.88 1.12
C ARG A 77 -8.09 0.87 1.73
N PHE A 78 -7.06 0.68 0.92
CA PHE A 78 -5.69 0.72 1.39
C PHE A 78 -5.30 2.11 1.93
N ALA A 79 -5.74 3.19 1.29
CA ALA A 79 -5.53 4.54 1.79
C ALA A 79 -6.21 4.76 3.16
N ALA A 80 -7.40 4.19 3.37
CA ALA A 80 -8.07 4.22 4.68
C ALA A 80 -7.27 3.45 5.75
N ALA A 81 -6.69 2.31 5.39
CA ALA A 81 -5.81 1.55 6.29
C ALA A 81 -4.55 2.34 6.66
N VAL A 82 -3.93 2.99 5.68
CA VAL A 82 -2.79 3.89 5.89
C VAL A 82 -3.17 5.02 6.84
N ALA A 83 -4.31 5.67 6.61
CA ALA A 83 -4.80 6.75 7.47
C ALA A 83 -4.95 6.32 8.93
N LYS A 84 -5.42 5.10 9.19
CA LYS A 84 -5.54 4.55 10.55
C LYS A 84 -4.19 4.32 11.23
N ILE A 85 -3.18 3.91 10.47
CA ILE A 85 -1.81 3.70 11.00
C ILE A 85 -1.10 5.03 11.28
N VAL A 86 -1.34 6.05 10.45
CA VAL A 86 -0.68 7.36 10.56
C VAL A 86 -1.35 8.28 11.57
N LYS A 87 -2.69 8.24 11.69
CA LYS A 87 -3.45 9.08 12.64
C LYS A 87 -3.72 8.40 13.99
N GLY A 88 -3.42 7.11 14.11
CA GLY A 88 -3.64 6.28 15.30
C GLY A 88 -2.49 6.33 16.29
#